data_AF-A0AA35SS48-F1
#
_entry.id   AF-A0AA35SS48-F1
#
_cell.length_a   1.000
_cell.length_b   1.000
_cell.length_c   1.000
_cell.angle_alpha   90.00
_cell.angle_beta   90.00
_cell.angle_gamma   90.00
#
_symmetry.space_group_name_H-M   'P 1'
#
loop_
_entity.id
_entity.type
_entity.pdbx_description
1 polymer ?
#
loop_
_entity_poly.entity_id
_entity_poly.type
_entity_poly.pdbx_seq_one_letter_code
_entity_poly.pdbx_strand_id
1 'polypeptide(L)'
;MANFTYENSVVLSRMFYHLENTKFPGISGNEVKFDYQGIRYIDQVIIYQYLNKNSEFERVEVGSIIDIWGNSTFEPYNNSTFIFPHGDPIDGVPIEEVVNVSGVLAGIYIFLAAGGLLFATICLFFTVLFRNKRLVRISSPNLNYIIGVGTFFLYLNVITLVIATH
;
A
#
# COMPACT_ATOMS: atom_id res chain seq x y z
N MET A 1 17.32 62.22 -11.28
CA MET A 1 16.21 61.75 -12.13
C MET A 1 15.79 62.75 -13.22
N ALA A 2 16.52 63.85 -13.48
CA ALA A 2 16.03 64.91 -14.37
C ALA A 2 15.99 64.57 -15.88
N ASN A 3 16.67 63.51 -16.34
CA ASN A 3 16.67 63.05 -17.74
C ASN A 3 16.25 61.56 -17.83
N PHE A 4 15.08 61.21 -17.28
CA PHE A 4 14.51 59.88 -17.44
C PHE A 4 13.57 59.83 -18.66
N THR A 5 13.78 58.86 -19.55
CA THR A 5 12.90 58.57 -20.68
C THR A 5 12.44 57.11 -20.63
N TYR A 6 11.25 56.82 -21.13
CA TYR A 6 10.69 55.46 -21.13
C TYR A 6 11.47 54.46 -22.01
N GLU A 7 12.33 54.95 -22.91
CA GLU A 7 13.17 54.12 -23.79
C GLU A 7 14.53 53.77 -23.18
N ASN A 8 14.85 54.27 -21.97
CA ASN A 8 16.17 54.08 -21.37
C ASN A 8 16.31 52.70 -20.70
N SER A 9 16.74 51.72 -21.50
CA SER A 9 17.01 50.33 -21.05
C SER A 9 18.13 50.21 -20.02
N VAL A 10 19.06 51.17 -19.95
CA VAL A 10 20.17 51.19 -18.98
C VAL A 10 19.65 51.49 -17.57
N VAL A 11 18.73 52.44 -17.44
CA VAL A 11 18.11 52.75 -16.14
C VAL A 11 17.23 51.58 -15.69
N LEU A 12 16.47 51.00 -16.62
CA LEU A 12 15.61 49.84 -16.34
C LEU A 12 16.41 48.64 -15.82
N SER A 13 17.49 48.27 -16.50
CA SER A 13 18.34 47.13 -16.11
C SER A 13 19.01 47.35 -14.75
N ARG A 14 19.50 48.57 -14.45
CA ARG A 14 20.03 48.90 -13.11
C ARG A 14 18.97 48.85 -12.02
N MET A 15 17.76 49.29 -12.32
CA MET A 15 16.65 49.22 -11.36
C MET A 15 16.34 47.76 -10.99
N PHE A 16 16.18 46.88 -11.98
CA PHE A 16 15.94 45.46 -11.72
C PHE A 16 17.13 44.79 -11.01
N TYR A 17 18.36 45.13 -11.38
CA TYR A 17 19.54 44.64 -10.68
C TYR A 17 19.53 45.00 -9.19
N HIS A 18 19.14 46.23 -8.84
CA HIS A 18 19.05 46.62 -7.43
C HIS A 18 17.85 45.98 -6.73
N LEU A 19 16.71 45.80 -7.41
CA LEU A 19 15.53 45.13 -6.86
C LEU A 19 15.80 43.65 -6.56
N GLU A 20 16.49 42.93 -7.46
CA GLU A 20 16.90 41.54 -7.27
C GLU A 20 17.86 41.40 -6.07
N ASN A 21 18.77 42.36 -5.89
CA ASN A 21 19.73 42.35 -4.79
C ASN A 21 19.20 42.99 -3.49
N THR A 22 17.92 43.35 -3.43
CA THR A 22 17.32 43.96 -2.24
C THR A 22 16.86 42.87 -1.26
N LYS A 23 17.30 42.99 0.00
CA LYS A 23 16.86 42.15 1.12
C LYS A 23 16.68 43.01 2.36
N PHE A 24 15.48 43.02 2.92
CA PHE A 24 15.19 43.76 4.16
C PHE A 24 14.04 43.10 4.94
N PRO A 25 13.99 43.25 6.28
CA PRO A 25 12.87 42.77 7.08
C PRO A 25 11.63 43.62 6.85
N GLY A 26 10.47 42.97 6.70
CA GLY A 26 9.19 43.64 6.46
C GLY A 26 8.09 43.15 7.40
N ILE A 27 6.93 43.83 7.36
CA ILE A 27 5.75 43.40 8.13
C ILE A 27 5.19 42.07 7.58
N SER A 28 5.41 41.81 6.29
CA SER A 28 4.87 40.65 5.57
C SER A 28 5.80 39.44 5.51
N GLY A 29 6.87 39.41 6.31
CA GLY A 29 7.82 38.30 6.36
C GLY A 29 9.19 38.68 6.92
N ASN A 30 9.98 37.68 7.29
CA ASN A 30 11.31 37.87 7.85
C ASN A 30 12.27 38.50 6.82
N GLU A 31 12.13 38.15 5.53
CA GLU A 31 12.87 38.80 4.45
C GLU A 31 11.97 39.14 3.27
N VAL A 32 12.02 40.39 2.81
CA VAL A 32 11.49 40.79 1.50
C VAL A 32 12.62 40.69 0.49
N LYS A 33 12.56 39.66 -0.35
CA LYS A 33 13.52 39.39 -1.44
C LYS A 33 12.78 38.95 -2.70
N PHE A 34 13.36 39.21 -3.87
CA PHE A 34 12.78 38.90 -5.18
C PHE A 34 13.74 38.01 -5.98
N ASP A 35 13.21 37.15 -6.83
CA ASP A 35 14.01 36.39 -7.79
C ASP A 35 14.32 37.22 -9.07
N TYR A 36 15.09 36.63 -9.96
CA TYR A 36 15.44 37.22 -11.26
C TYR A 36 14.23 37.47 -12.18
N GLN A 37 13.08 36.86 -11.88
CA GLN A 37 11.81 37.07 -12.59
C GLN A 37 10.95 38.15 -11.93
N GLY A 38 11.38 38.70 -10.79
CA GLY A 38 10.63 39.68 -10.00
C GLY A 38 9.57 39.06 -9.10
N ILE A 39 9.55 37.75 -8.92
CA ILE A 39 8.65 37.05 -8.00
C ILE A 39 9.20 37.18 -6.58
N ARG A 40 8.34 37.60 -5.66
CA ARG A 40 8.70 37.69 -4.25
C ARG A 40 8.82 36.28 -3.67
N TYR A 41 9.94 36.01 -2.99
CA TYR A 41 10.06 34.79 -2.20
C TYR A 41 9.10 34.87 -0.99
N ILE A 42 8.36 33.80 -0.78
CA ILE A 42 7.41 33.66 0.31
C ILE A 42 8.05 32.72 1.34
N ASP A 43 8.39 33.26 2.50
CA ASP A 43 9.03 32.48 3.57
C ASP A 43 8.04 31.53 4.27
N GLN A 44 6.73 31.82 4.19
CA GLN A 44 5.69 31.04 4.86
C GLN A 44 4.41 30.95 4.04
N VAL A 45 3.90 29.73 3.85
CA VAL A 45 2.59 29.44 3.25
C VAL A 45 1.67 28.85 4.31
N ILE A 46 0.51 29.46 4.53
CA ILE A 46 -0.46 29.00 5.52
C ILE A 46 -1.48 28.06 4.87
N ILE A 47 -1.71 26.92 5.50
CA ILE A 47 -2.65 25.88 5.07
C ILE A 47 -3.93 25.98 5.90
N TYR A 48 -5.07 25.93 5.22
CA TYR A 48 -6.38 25.97 5.86
C TYR A 48 -7.22 24.75 5.46
N GLN A 49 -8.04 24.30 6.40
CA GLN A 49 -9.04 23.26 6.20
C GLN A 49 -10.42 23.81 6.55
N TYR A 50 -11.43 23.48 5.73
CA TYR A 50 -12.82 23.77 6.07
C TYR A 50 -13.38 22.67 6.95
N LEU A 51 -13.86 23.02 8.14
CA LEU A 51 -14.46 22.11 9.10
C LEU A 51 -15.93 22.49 9.31
N ASN A 52 -16.80 21.48 9.38
CA ASN A 52 -18.19 21.68 9.77
C ASN A 52 -18.28 21.76 11.29
N LYS A 53 -18.57 22.94 11.83
CA LYS A 53 -18.88 23.15 13.24
C LYS A 53 -20.31 23.64 13.34
N ASN A 54 -21.15 22.90 14.06
CA ASN A 54 -22.53 23.30 14.37
C ASN A 54 -23.36 23.71 13.13
N SER A 55 -23.24 22.96 12.03
CA SER A 55 -23.95 23.20 10.76
C SER A 55 -23.46 24.40 9.93
N GLU A 56 -22.32 24.99 10.28
CA GLU A 56 -21.64 26.00 9.48
C GLU A 56 -20.21 25.57 9.12
N PHE A 57 -19.75 25.97 7.94
CA PHE A 57 -18.38 25.70 7.50
C PHE A 57 -17.45 26.82 7.98
N GLU A 58 -16.54 26.47 8.88
CA GLU A 58 -15.50 27.38 9.37
C GLU A 58 -14.16 27.03 8.70
N ARG A 59 -13.44 28.05 8.24
CA ARG A 59 -12.06 27.91 7.74
C ARG A 59 -11.11 27.93 8.94
N VAL A 60 -10.44 26.82 9.19
CA VAL A 60 -9.50 26.64 10.30
C VAL A 60 -8.08 26.48 9.75
N GLU A 61 -7.12 27.18 10.34
CA GLU A 61 -5.70 27.02 10.04
C GLU A 61 -5.19 25.69 10.63
N VAL A 62 -4.54 24.87 9.80
CA VAL A 62 -4.05 23.53 10.20
C VAL A 62 -2.53 23.43 10.24
N GLY A 63 -1.83 24.38 9.63
CA GLY A 63 -0.38 24.41 9.64
C GLY A 63 0.18 25.40 8.64
N SER A 64 1.51 25.49 8.61
CA SER A 64 2.22 26.32 7.66
C SER A 64 3.43 25.59 7.10
N ILE A 65 3.80 25.92 5.86
CA ILE A 65 5.07 25.50 5.25
C ILE A 65 6.00 26.69 5.36
N ILE A 66 7.13 26.50 6.05
CA ILE A 66 8.16 27.51 6.17
C ILE A 66 9.32 27.08 5.26
N ASP A 67 9.75 27.97 4.36
CA ASP A 67 10.93 27.75 3.52
C ASP A 67 12.10 28.59 4.03
N ILE A 68 13.08 27.93 4.64
CA ILE A 68 14.32 28.55 5.08
C ILE A 68 15.43 28.11 4.13
N TRP A 69 15.80 29.02 3.23
CA TRP A 69 16.94 28.85 2.30
C TRP A 69 16.90 27.56 1.48
N GLY A 70 15.71 27.13 1.04
CA GLY A 70 15.51 25.95 0.19
C GLY A 70 15.30 24.66 0.97
N ASN A 71 15.23 24.71 2.30
CA ASN A 71 14.74 23.62 3.13
C ASN A 71 13.33 23.94 3.62
N SER A 72 12.34 23.35 2.97
CA SER A 72 10.94 23.54 3.33
C SER A 72 10.50 22.54 4.39
N THR A 73 10.01 23.05 5.52
CA THR A 73 9.47 22.22 6.61
C THR A 73 8.00 22.53 6.84
N PHE A 74 7.20 21.49 7.05
CA PHE A 74 5.82 21.63 7.48
C PHE A 74 5.75 21.75 9.01
N GLU A 75 5.13 22.82 9.49
CA GLU A 75 4.87 23.07 10.90
C GLU A 75 3.36 23.00 11.16
N PRO A 76 2.87 22.00 11.92
CA PRO A 76 1.45 21.91 12.27
C PRO A 76 1.06 23.02 13.26
N TYR A 77 -0.10 23.63 13.05
CA TYR A 77 -0.58 24.71 13.92
C TYR A 77 -1.16 24.13 15.22
N ASN A 78 -0.62 24.45 16.40
CA ASN A 78 -1.18 24.02 17.71
C ASN A 78 -1.48 22.52 17.85
N ASN A 79 -0.61 21.62 17.35
CA ASN A 79 -0.88 20.17 17.28
C ASN A 79 -2.18 19.81 16.53
N SER A 80 -2.78 20.74 15.77
CA SER A 80 -3.89 20.44 14.89
C SER A 80 -3.37 19.58 13.75
N THR A 81 -3.81 18.34 13.74
CA THR A 81 -3.67 17.46 12.59
C THR A 81 -4.80 17.76 11.63
N PHE A 82 -4.58 17.50 10.34
CA PHE A 82 -5.67 17.44 9.38
C PHE A 82 -6.78 16.53 9.94
N ILE A 83 -8.02 17.03 9.93
CA ILE A 83 -9.16 16.25 10.42
C ILE A 83 -9.85 15.63 9.22
N PHE A 84 -9.58 14.36 9.00
CA PHE A 84 -10.31 13.56 8.02
C PHE A 84 -11.34 12.69 8.75
N PRO A 85 -12.57 12.50 8.21
CA PRO A 85 -13.63 11.74 8.88
C PRO A 85 -13.24 10.30 9.27
N HIS A 86 -12.31 9.68 8.53
CA HIS A 86 -11.91 8.28 8.71
C HIS A 86 -10.39 8.12 8.84
N GLY A 87 -9.69 9.18 9.27
CA GLY A 87 -8.22 9.22 9.25
C GLY A 87 -7.66 9.58 7.86
N ASP A 88 -6.33 9.63 7.75
CA ASP A 88 -5.65 10.09 6.55
C ASP A 88 -6.03 9.21 5.35
N PRO A 89 -6.53 9.81 4.25
CA PRO A 89 -6.90 9.05 3.07
C PRO A 89 -5.64 8.44 2.46
N ILE A 90 -5.64 7.12 2.35
CA ILE A 90 -4.61 6.39 1.61
C ILE A 90 -4.93 6.52 0.13
N ASP A 91 -3.93 6.89 -0.68
CA ASP A 91 -4.07 6.86 -2.13
C ASP A 91 -3.98 5.41 -2.61
N GLY A 92 -5.11 4.87 -3.07
CA GLY A 92 -5.17 3.51 -3.60
C GLY A 92 -6.56 2.90 -3.52
N VAL A 93 -6.82 1.96 -4.44
CA VAL A 93 -7.96 1.06 -4.34
C VAL A 93 -7.50 -0.18 -3.57
N PRO A 94 -8.19 -0.61 -2.51
CA PRO A 94 -7.89 -1.89 -1.87
C PRO A 94 -8.16 -3.01 -2.87
N ILE A 95 -7.12 -3.76 -3.23
CA ILE A 95 -7.24 -4.94 -4.09
C ILE A 95 -7.31 -6.16 -3.17
N GLU A 96 -8.52 -6.70 -2.97
CA GLU A 96 -8.71 -8.00 -2.33
C GLU A 96 -8.71 -9.09 -3.41
N GLU A 97 -7.56 -9.76 -3.61
CA GLU A 97 -7.50 -10.97 -4.45
C GLU A 97 -7.87 -12.20 -3.64
N VAL A 98 -9.17 -12.45 -3.49
CA VAL A 98 -9.65 -13.74 -2.97
C VAL A 98 -9.89 -14.67 -4.15
N VAL A 99 -8.97 -15.59 -4.40
CA VAL A 99 -9.17 -16.68 -5.37
C VAL A 99 -10.09 -17.72 -4.73
N ASN A 100 -11.39 -17.53 -4.91
CA ASN A 100 -12.39 -18.51 -4.46
C ASN A 100 -12.43 -19.73 -5.38
N VAL A 101 -12.25 -20.91 -4.80
CA VAL A 101 -12.53 -22.18 -5.47
C VAL A 101 -14.05 -22.41 -5.44
N SER A 102 -14.61 -22.92 -6.54
CA SER A 102 -16.03 -23.29 -6.58
C SER A 102 -16.32 -24.42 -5.60
N GLY A 103 -17.30 -24.22 -4.70
CA GLY A 103 -17.72 -25.23 -3.72
C GLY A 103 -18.18 -26.56 -4.32
N VAL A 104 -18.69 -26.54 -5.56
CA VAL A 104 -19.04 -27.76 -6.29
C VAL A 104 -17.78 -28.58 -6.61
N LEU A 105 -16.72 -27.90 -7.05
CA LEU A 105 -15.46 -28.55 -7.40
C LEU A 105 -14.77 -29.12 -6.15
N ALA A 106 -14.79 -28.36 -5.04
CA ALA A 106 -14.33 -28.83 -3.75
C ALA A 106 -15.07 -30.09 -3.27
N GLY A 107 -16.40 -30.12 -3.40
CA GLY A 107 -17.21 -31.28 -3.04
C GLY A 107 -16.85 -32.54 -3.84
N ILE A 108 -16.62 -32.40 -5.15
CA ILE A 108 -16.20 -33.52 -6.01
C ILE A 108 -14.83 -34.07 -5.59
N TYR A 109 -13.85 -33.19 -5.33
CA TYR A 109 -12.52 -33.61 -4.91
C TYR A 109 -12.53 -34.33 -3.55
N ILE A 110 -13.30 -33.82 -2.57
CA ILE A 110 -13.44 -34.47 -1.26
C ILE A 110 -14.08 -35.86 -1.41
N PHE A 111 -15.15 -35.98 -2.19
CA PHE A 111 -15.83 -37.25 -2.41
C PHE A 111 -14.90 -38.29 -3.04
N LEU A 112 -14.16 -37.89 -4.08
CA LEU A 112 -13.24 -38.77 -4.79
C LEU A 112 -12.03 -39.17 -3.92
N ALA A 113 -11.49 -38.23 -3.15
CA ALA A 113 -10.39 -38.49 -2.23
C ALA A 113 -10.80 -39.41 -1.06
N ALA A 114 -11.99 -39.22 -0.50
CA ALA A 114 -12.52 -40.09 0.54
C ALA A 114 -12.75 -41.53 0.03
N GLY A 115 -13.30 -41.67 -1.18
CA GLY A 115 -13.43 -42.98 -1.84
C GLY A 115 -12.09 -43.66 -2.08
N GLY A 116 -11.09 -42.91 -2.57
CA GLY A 116 -9.74 -43.39 -2.78
C GLY A 116 -9.03 -43.81 -1.48
N LEU A 117 -9.22 -43.04 -0.39
CA LEU A 117 -8.70 -43.37 0.93
C LEU A 117 -9.30 -44.67 1.48
N LEU A 118 -10.62 -44.84 1.35
CA LEU A 118 -11.31 -46.06 1.74
C LEU A 118 -10.80 -47.26 0.93
N PHE A 119 -10.64 -47.11 -0.38
CA PHE A 119 -10.09 -48.18 -1.22
C PHE A 119 -8.64 -48.52 -0.84
N ALA A 120 -7.78 -47.52 -0.64
CA ALA A 120 -6.38 -47.70 -0.25
C ALA A 120 -6.25 -48.44 1.10
N THR A 121 -7.08 -48.09 2.09
CA THR A 121 -7.10 -48.77 3.39
C THR A 121 -7.54 -50.24 3.27
N ILE A 122 -8.55 -50.54 2.45
CA ILE A 122 -8.95 -51.92 2.14
C ILE A 122 -7.78 -52.66 1.49
N CYS A 123 -7.16 -52.12 0.45
CA CYS A 123 -6.03 -52.76 -0.24
C CYS A 123 -4.85 -53.02 0.69
N LEU A 124 -4.50 -52.07 1.57
CA LEU A 124 -3.48 -52.26 2.59
C LEU A 124 -3.86 -53.40 3.54
N PHE A 125 -5.10 -53.42 4.04
CA PHE A 125 -5.59 -54.47 4.92
C PHE A 125 -5.51 -55.85 4.27
N PHE A 126 -5.96 -55.99 3.02
CA PHE A 126 -5.83 -57.21 2.24
C PHE A 126 -4.37 -57.63 2.06
N THR A 127 -3.47 -56.68 1.81
CA THR A 127 -2.03 -56.95 1.64
C THR A 127 -1.39 -57.43 2.95
N VAL A 128 -1.85 -56.94 4.11
CA VAL A 128 -1.42 -57.44 5.43
C VAL A 128 -1.96 -58.84 5.71
N LEU A 129 -3.25 -59.06 5.50
CA LEU A 129 -3.91 -60.34 5.84
C LEU A 129 -3.41 -61.50 4.98
N PHE A 130 -3.27 -61.28 3.66
CA PHE A 130 -2.86 -62.32 2.71
C PHE A 130 -1.34 -62.40 2.48
N ARG A 131 -0.52 -61.73 3.31
CA ARG A 131 0.94 -61.68 3.18
C ARG A 131 1.61 -63.05 3.00
N ASN A 132 1.05 -64.09 3.62
CA ASN A 132 1.62 -65.44 3.61
C ASN A 132 1.21 -66.29 2.39
N LYS A 133 0.31 -65.80 1.52
CA LYS A 133 -0.10 -66.53 0.30
C LYS A 133 0.94 -66.37 -0.79
N ARG A 134 1.22 -67.45 -1.53
CA ARG A 134 2.24 -67.51 -2.60
C ARG A 134 2.09 -66.37 -3.62
N LEU A 135 0.86 -66.02 -4.00
CA LEU A 135 0.57 -64.95 -4.95
C LEU A 135 1.08 -63.57 -4.48
N VAL A 136 0.79 -63.19 -3.23
CA VAL A 136 1.17 -61.89 -2.64
C VAL A 136 2.67 -61.85 -2.31
N ARG A 137 3.27 -63.01 -2.01
CA ARG A 137 4.70 -63.10 -1.71
C ARG A 137 5.59 -62.87 -2.94
N ILE A 138 5.12 -63.26 -4.14
CA ILE A 138 5.85 -63.05 -5.40
C ILE A 138 5.81 -61.58 -5.83
N SER A 139 4.75 -60.83 -5.47
CA SER A 139 4.58 -59.41 -5.81
C SER A 139 5.29 -58.42 -4.86
N SER A 140 6.33 -58.86 -4.15
CA SER A 140 7.15 -58.02 -3.26
C SER A 140 6.33 -57.22 -2.22
N PRO A 141 5.85 -57.87 -1.14
CA PRO A 141 4.92 -57.25 -0.19
C PRO A 141 5.45 -55.98 0.50
N ASN A 142 6.76 -55.87 0.74
CA ASN A 142 7.36 -54.66 1.34
C ASN A 142 7.19 -53.41 0.47
N LEU A 143 7.28 -53.56 -0.85
CA LEU A 143 7.09 -52.46 -1.80
C LEU A 143 5.62 -52.06 -1.87
N ASN A 144 4.70 -53.03 -1.81
CA ASN A 144 3.25 -52.77 -1.79
C ASN A 144 2.82 -52.03 -0.51
N TYR A 145 3.47 -52.26 0.64
CA TYR A 145 3.22 -51.46 1.84
C TYR A 145 3.65 -50.01 1.67
N ILE A 146 4.83 -49.75 1.08
CA ILE A 146 5.31 -48.39 0.83
C ILE A 146 4.36 -47.66 -0.13
N ILE A 147 3.93 -48.33 -1.21
CA ILE A 147 2.98 -47.76 -2.16
C ILE A 147 1.67 -47.43 -1.46
N GLY A 148 1.08 -48.37 -0.72
CA GLY A 148 -0.21 -48.16 -0.06
C GLY A 148 -0.20 -47.06 1.01
N VAL A 149 0.90 -46.98 1.80
CA VAL A 149 1.08 -45.88 2.77
C VAL A 149 1.26 -44.55 2.04
N GLY A 150 2.01 -44.53 0.93
CA GLY A 150 2.16 -43.33 0.09
C GLY A 150 0.83 -42.83 -0.46
N THR A 151 -0.01 -43.71 -1.01
CA THR A 151 -1.35 -43.32 -1.49
C THR A 151 -2.25 -42.82 -0.37
N PHE A 152 -2.16 -43.39 0.83
CA PHE A 152 -2.90 -42.88 2.00
C PHE A 152 -2.55 -41.42 2.31
N PHE A 153 -1.25 -41.07 2.34
CA PHE A 153 -0.81 -39.69 2.57
C PHE A 153 -1.21 -38.74 1.43
N LEU A 154 -1.18 -39.19 0.17
CA LEU A 154 -1.61 -38.37 -0.97
C LEU A 154 -3.09 -38.00 -0.88
N TYR A 155 -3.97 -38.95 -0.55
CA TYR A 155 -5.40 -38.66 -0.39
C TYR A 155 -5.69 -37.72 0.79
N LEU A 156 -4.96 -37.86 1.90
CA LEU A 156 -5.05 -36.92 3.02
C LEU A 156 -4.62 -35.50 2.61
N ASN A 157 -3.55 -35.38 1.82
CA ASN A 157 -3.07 -34.09 1.35
C ASN A 157 -4.13 -33.36 0.51
N VAL A 158 -4.80 -34.07 -0.39
CA VAL A 158 -5.89 -33.50 -1.21
C VAL A 158 -7.03 -32.96 -0.33
N ILE A 159 -7.43 -33.70 0.71
CA ILE A 159 -8.47 -33.27 1.65
C ILE A 159 -8.03 -31.99 2.39
N THR A 160 -6.80 -31.96 2.90
CA THR A 160 -6.28 -30.77 3.61
C THR A 160 -6.17 -29.54 2.72
N LEU A 161 -5.79 -29.73 1.45
CA LEU A 161 -5.66 -28.64 0.49
C LEU A 161 -7.03 -28.01 0.19
N VAL A 162 -8.05 -28.84 -0.05
CA VAL A 162 -9.40 -28.36 -0.38
C VAL A 162 -10.04 -27.62 0.80
N ILE A 163 -9.83 -28.10 2.04
CA ILE A 163 -10.31 -27.40 3.25
C ILE A 163 -9.61 -26.06 3.43
N ALA A 164 -8.30 -25.97 3.17
CA ALA A 164 -7.56 -24.72 3.33
C ALA A 164 -7.94 -23.64 2.30
N THR A 165 -8.49 -24.04 1.15
CA THR A 165 -8.95 -23.13 0.09
C THR A 165 -10.40 -22.66 0.22
N HIS A 166 -11.11 -23.10 1.27
CA HIS A 166 -12.52 -22.80 1.52
C HIS A 166 -12.73 -22.09 2.85
#